data_AF-A0A402BYQ9-F1
#
_entry.id   AF-A0A402BYQ9-F1
#
_cell.length_a   1.000
_cell.length_b   1.000
_cell.length_c   1.000
_cell.angle_alpha   90.00
_cell.angle_beta   90.00
_cell.angle_gamma   90.00
#
_symmetry.space_group_name_H-M   'P 1'
#
loop_
_entity.id
_entity.type
_entity.pdbx_description
1 polymer ?
#
loop_
_entity_poly.entity_id
_entity_poly.type
_entity_poly.pdbx_seq_one_letter_code
_entity_poly.pdbx_strand_id
1 'polypeptide(L)'
;MTVSRASIGAVAALVLLGGSACSSAASETVTDTSPRPGQLLSARPVTDGPALPSAARTEVITYASQDGNGDPVVVSGTVAIPRTPAPDGGYPVISWAHGTTGVADTCAPSADFAGGPAHSYLSGVNTSLDDWVAKGYAVVSTDYQGLGTPGIHPYINGDTEANAVVDIVRAARDVDPAVGSTWFVIGHSQGGQAALFTAAQAGERAPELDLGGAVAIAPGNGLDQTPNYFRSGVPGIEAAEAFLPLILLGAQAADPTIDPSALLTEQAQPLLTAARTGCIDDIRKVPPVPAGQVFRPDADLGPLTEYLGRQEPSRVHVQVPTLVAQSSGDLVVSKPSTDLMVKTLQDNGNELTYRTYEGADHRGTIGASQQDAQDFVAGILAR
;
A
#
# COMPACT_ATOMS: atom_id res chain seq x y z
N MET A 1 -55.27 43.04 -41.77
CA MET A 1 -54.42 41.83 -41.78
C MET A 1 -53.13 42.16 -42.54
N THR A 2 -52.02 42.07 -41.81
CA THR A 2 -50.61 41.89 -42.21
C THR A 2 -49.93 42.89 -43.19
N VAL A 3 -49.17 43.79 -42.55
CA VAL A 3 -48.09 44.72 -42.97
C VAL A 3 -46.88 43.91 -43.50
N SER A 4 -46.11 44.19 -44.57
CA SER A 4 -45.61 45.37 -45.32
C SER A 4 -44.22 45.90 -44.91
N ARG A 5 -43.35 45.96 -45.95
CA ARG A 5 -42.15 46.79 -46.19
C ARG A 5 -40.78 46.42 -45.60
N ALA A 6 -39.80 46.41 -46.52
CA ALA A 6 -38.44 46.88 -46.29
C ALA A 6 -37.88 47.49 -47.58
N SER A 7 -37.26 48.68 -47.48
CA SER A 7 -36.36 49.20 -48.51
C SER A 7 -35.40 50.26 -47.93
N ILE A 8 -34.14 50.11 -48.33
CA ILE A 8 -33.16 51.14 -48.75
C ILE A 8 -32.42 51.98 -47.69
N GLY A 9 -31.09 51.99 -47.82
CA GLY A 9 -30.34 53.25 -48.00
C GLY A 9 -29.22 53.56 -46.99
N ALA A 10 -27.98 53.63 -47.47
CA ALA A 10 -26.75 53.92 -46.72
C ALA A 10 -26.46 55.41 -46.49
N VAL A 11 -25.77 55.77 -45.39
CA VAL A 11 -24.81 56.90 -45.26
C VAL A 11 -23.81 56.59 -44.12
N ALA A 12 -22.58 57.11 -44.24
CA ALA A 12 -21.38 56.88 -43.45
C ALA A 12 -21.22 57.66 -42.11
N ALA A 13 -20.20 57.20 -41.37
CA ALA A 13 -19.33 57.91 -40.42
C ALA A 13 -19.81 58.21 -38.98
N LEU A 14 -19.08 57.68 -37.98
CA LEU A 14 -18.34 58.49 -37.01
C LEU A 14 -17.32 57.64 -36.22
N VAL A 15 -16.09 58.15 -36.15
CA VAL A 15 -15.02 57.70 -35.26
C VAL A 15 -15.31 58.24 -33.86
N LEU A 16 -15.31 57.37 -32.85
CA LEU A 16 -15.23 57.75 -31.44
C LEU A 16 -14.12 56.92 -30.77
N LEU A 17 -13.01 57.59 -30.49
CA LEU A 17 -11.98 57.16 -29.55
C LEU A 17 -12.57 57.24 -28.13
N GLY A 18 -12.58 56.13 -27.40
CA GLY A 18 -13.05 56.10 -26.02
C GLY A 18 -12.50 54.91 -25.23
N GLY A 19 -11.53 55.20 -24.37
CA GLY A 19 -11.29 54.49 -23.11
C GLY A 19 -10.63 53.11 -23.18
N SER A 20 -9.32 53.07 -23.00
CA SER A 20 -8.63 51.91 -22.46
C SER A 20 -9.14 51.63 -21.04
N ALA A 21 -10.17 50.79 -20.91
CA ALA A 21 -10.44 50.09 -19.67
C ALA A 21 -9.50 48.88 -19.63
N CYS A 22 -8.45 48.97 -18.81
CA CYS A 22 -7.74 47.79 -18.34
C CYS A 22 -8.73 46.93 -17.55
N SER A 23 -9.45 46.04 -18.23
CA SER A 23 -10.01 44.87 -17.57
C SER A 23 -8.82 44.00 -17.15
N SER A 24 -8.40 44.18 -15.90
CA SER A 24 -7.79 43.11 -15.13
C SER A 24 -8.78 41.95 -15.20
N ALA A 25 -8.55 41.04 -16.15
CA ALA A 25 -9.10 39.70 -16.04
C ALA A 25 -8.52 39.16 -14.73
N ALA A 26 -9.36 39.12 -13.70
CA ALA A 26 -9.07 38.33 -12.53
C ALA A 26 -8.77 36.92 -13.08
N SER A 27 -7.53 36.48 -12.88
CA SER A 27 -7.18 35.09 -13.13
C SER A 27 -8.12 34.30 -12.23
N GLU A 28 -9.14 33.65 -12.82
CA GLU A 28 -9.95 32.68 -12.10
C GLU A 28 -8.96 31.65 -11.59
N THR A 29 -8.66 31.71 -10.30
CA THR A 29 -8.06 30.61 -9.57
C THR A 29 -9.01 29.44 -9.77
N VAL A 30 -8.67 28.56 -10.70
CA VAL A 30 -9.23 27.22 -10.77
C VAL A 30 -8.91 26.61 -9.42
N THR A 31 -9.86 26.61 -8.51
CA THR A 31 -9.78 25.82 -7.30
C THR A 31 -9.69 24.38 -7.77
N ASP A 32 -8.53 23.77 -7.59
CA ASP A 32 -8.38 22.33 -7.80
C ASP A 32 -9.41 21.64 -6.88
N THR A 33 -10.45 21.08 -7.50
CA THR A 33 -11.53 20.37 -6.81
C THR A 33 -11.17 18.92 -6.54
N SER A 34 -9.95 18.49 -6.91
CA SER A 34 -9.49 17.14 -6.65
C SER A 34 -9.40 16.90 -5.14
N PRO A 35 -9.94 15.77 -4.64
CA PRO A 35 -9.81 15.43 -3.23
C PRO A 35 -8.35 15.42 -2.79
N ARG A 36 -8.07 15.99 -1.61
CA ARG A 36 -6.71 16.01 -1.06
C ARG A 36 -6.30 14.61 -0.61
N PRO A 37 -5.01 14.25 -0.66
CA PRO A 37 -4.53 13.00 -0.06
C PRO A 37 -4.97 12.86 1.40
N GLY A 38 -5.53 11.70 1.73
CA GLY A 38 -6.11 11.41 3.04
C GLY A 38 -7.51 11.97 3.29
N GLN A 39 -8.14 12.62 2.32
CA GLN A 39 -9.53 13.08 2.47
C GLN A 39 -10.50 11.89 2.50
N LEU A 40 -11.31 11.81 3.55
CA LEU A 40 -12.39 10.82 3.64
C LEU A 40 -13.45 11.06 2.55
N LEU A 41 -13.84 9.99 1.84
CA LEU A 41 -14.84 10.04 0.76
C LEU A 41 -16.13 9.33 1.17
N SER A 42 -16.02 8.17 1.82
CA SER A 42 -17.17 7.47 2.38
C SER A 42 -16.77 6.67 3.60
N ALA A 43 -17.73 6.42 4.48
CA ALA A 43 -17.57 5.56 5.65
C ALA A 43 -18.86 4.78 5.89
N ARG A 44 -18.73 3.48 6.19
CA ARG A 44 -19.86 2.63 6.58
C ARG A 44 -19.46 1.69 7.71
N PRO A 45 -20.32 1.49 8.73
CA PRO A 45 -20.05 0.52 9.79
C PRO A 45 -20.04 -0.92 9.25
N VAL A 46 -19.24 -1.77 9.89
CA VAL A 46 -19.18 -3.22 9.66
C VAL A 46 -19.14 -3.98 10.99
N THR A 47 -19.70 -5.19 10.99
CA THR A 47 -19.78 -6.07 12.17
C THR A 47 -19.36 -7.50 11.87
N ASP A 48 -18.92 -7.77 10.65
CA ASP A 48 -18.46 -9.05 10.12
C ASP A 48 -17.05 -8.90 9.52
N GLY A 49 -16.48 -10.01 9.05
CA GLY A 49 -15.23 -10.07 8.28
C GLY A 49 -14.09 -9.17 8.80
N PRO A 50 -13.93 -7.94 8.26
CA PRO A 50 -12.93 -6.97 8.69
C PRO A 50 -13.11 -6.39 10.11
N ALA A 51 -14.25 -6.61 10.77
CA ALA A 51 -14.51 -6.04 12.10
C ALA A 51 -13.62 -6.66 13.18
N LEU A 52 -12.98 -5.81 14.00
CA LEU A 52 -12.19 -6.24 15.15
C LEU A 52 -13.08 -6.35 16.41
N PRO A 53 -13.21 -7.54 17.04
CA PRO A 53 -14.12 -7.76 18.17
C PRO A 53 -13.99 -6.79 19.35
N SER A 54 -12.76 -6.39 19.68
CA SER A 54 -12.43 -5.49 20.79
C SER A 54 -12.73 -4.02 20.47
N ALA A 55 -12.94 -3.66 19.20
CA ALA A 55 -13.29 -2.31 18.78
C ALA A 55 -14.71 -1.93 19.21
N ALA A 56 -14.94 -0.66 19.55
CA ALA A 56 -16.27 -0.11 19.78
C ALA A 56 -17.11 -0.16 18.51
N ARG A 57 -16.46 0.21 17.40
CA ARG A 57 -16.96 0.11 16.04
C ARG A 57 -15.80 -0.08 15.08
N THR A 58 -16.06 -0.77 13.98
CA THR A 58 -15.17 -0.79 12.81
C THR A 58 -15.94 -0.22 11.64
N GLU A 59 -15.29 0.60 10.83
CA GLU A 59 -15.85 1.18 9.63
C GLU A 59 -15.00 0.77 8.43
N VAL A 60 -15.65 0.42 7.32
CA VAL A 60 -15.00 0.37 6.00
C VAL A 60 -15.12 1.76 5.41
N ILE A 61 -14.00 2.30 4.96
CA ILE A 61 -13.91 3.63 4.39
C ILE A 61 -13.38 3.60 2.96
N THR A 62 -13.69 4.65 2.21
CA THR A 62 -12.90 5.04 1.04
C THR A 62 -12.31 6.42 1.27
N TYR A 63 -11.09 6.63 0.80
CA TYR A 63 -10.36 7.87 0.96
C TYR A 63 -9.53 8.17 -0.29
N ALA A 64 -9.19 9.44 -0.48
CA ALA A 64 -8.35 9.86 -1.60
C ALA A 64 -6.86 9.64 -1.28
N SER A 65 -6.08 9.19 -2.25
CA SER A 65 -4.62 9.10 -2.18
C SER A 65 -4.03 9.49 -3.54
N GLN A 66 -2.76 9.14 -3.80
CA GLN A 66 -2.08 9.41 -5.06
C GLN A 66 -1.30 8.19 -5.54
N ASP A 67 -1.30 7.99 -6.86
CA ASP A 67 -0.44 7.01 -7.51
C ASP A 67 1.02 7.46 -7.59
N GLY A 68 1.88 6.65 -8.23
CA GLY A 68 3.30 6.94 -8.39
C GLY A 68 3.62 8.16 -9.26
N ASN A 69 2.65 8.66 -10.03
CA ASN A 69 2.77 9.89 -10.83
C ASN A 69 2.23 11.12 -10.09
N GLY A 70 1.62 10.94 -8.92
CA GLY A 70 0.96 11.99 -8.15
C GLY A 70 -0.51 12.21 -8.53
N ASP A 71 -1.07 11.39 -9.42
CA ASP A 71 -2.45 11.52 -9.86
C ASP A 71 -3.41 11.02 -8.76
N PRO A 72 -4.57 11.69 -8.53
CA PRO A 72 -5.51 11.28 -7.49
C PRO A 72 -6.10 9.88 -7.74
N VAL A 73 -6.10 9.05 -6.71
CA VAL A 73 -6.75 7.73 -6.71
C VAL A 73 -7.69 7.57 -5.51
N VAL A 74 -8.65 6.67 -5.63
CA VAL A 74 -9.50 6.25 -4.50
C VAL A 74 -8.96 4.95 -3.94
N VAL A 75 -8.82 4.87 -2.63
CA VAL A 75 -8.36 3.68 -1.91
C VAL A 75 -9.39 3.30 -0.85
N SER A 76 -9.58 2.01 -0.59
CA SER A 76 -10.41 1.51 0.51
C SER A 76 -9.57 1.01 1.68
N GLY A 77 -10.21 0.86 2.83
CA GLY A 77 -9.59 0.33 4.03
C GLY A 77 -10.56 0.26 5.20
N THR A 78 -10.03 -0.04 6.37
CA THR A 78 -10.81 -0.14 7.61
C THR A 78 -10.27 0.78 8.68
N VAL A 79 -11.17 1.26 9.54
CA VAL A 79 -10.86 2.05 10.74
C VAL A 79 -11.57 1.42 11.92
N ALA A 80 -10.81 0.91 12.88
CA ALA A 80 -11.30 0.31 14.12
C ALA A 80 -11.02 1.25 15.29
N ILE A 81 -12.09 1.71 15.95
CA ILE A 81 -12.01 2.63 17.09
C ILE A 81 -12.12 1.83 18.40
N PRO A 82 -11.21 2.01 19.38
CA PRO A 82 -11.25 1.31 20.66
C PRO A 82 -12.50 1.59 21.49
N ARG A 83 -12.80 0.68 22.43
CA ARG A 83 -13.81 0.89 23.49
C ARG A 83 -13.29 1.66 24.69
N THR A 84 -11.97 1.74 24.85
CA THR A 84 -11.33 2.45 25.96
C THR A 84 -11.60 3.95 25.86
N PRO A 85 -11.62 4.72 26.95
CA PRO A 85 -11.60 6.17 26.86
C PRO A 85 -10.39 6.67 26.07
N ALA A 86 -10.56 7.66 25.21
CA ALA A 86 -9.45 8.29 24.50
C ALA A 86 -8.52 9.01 25.50
N PRO A 87 -7.19 8.87 25.38
CA PRO A 87 -6.26 9.64 26.19
C PRO A 87 -6.22 11.11 25.73
N ASP A 88 -5.56 11.96 26.52
CA ASP A 88 -5.29 13.34 26.13
C ASP A 88 -4.46 13.35 24.81
N GLY A 89 -4.96 14.06 23.80
CA GLY A 89 -4.36 14.06 22.45
C GLY A 89 -4.94 13.04 21.47
N GLY A 90 -5.87 12.18 21.91
CA GLY A 90 -6.54 11.17 21.10
C GLY A 90 -5.81 9.82 21.08
N TYR A 91 -6.47 8.78 20.56
CA TYR A 91 -5.88 7.44 20.47
C TYR A 91 -4.60 7.47 19.64
N PRO A 92 -3.49 6.86 20.11
CA PRO A 92 -2.38 6.54 19.24
C PRO A 92 -2.86 5.57 18.14
N VAL A 93 -2.33 5.74 16.93
CA VAL A 93 -2.79 4.99 15.75
C VAL A 93 -1.78 3.91 15.37
N ILE A 94 -2.25 2.70 15.13
CA ILE A 94 -1.50 1.67 14.39
C ILE A 94 -2.03 1.67 12.95
N SER A 95 -1.18 2.08 12.00
CA SER A 95 -1.44 1.91 10.57
C SER A 95 -0.85 0.57 10.13
N TRP A 96 -1.73 -0.38 9.85
CA TRP A 96 -1.35 -1.72 9.42
C TRP A 96 -1.19 -1.80 7.90
N ALA A 97 0.02 -2.15 7.49
CA ALA A 97 0.39 -2.45 6.12
C ALA A 97 0.34 -3.97 5.91
N HIS A 98 -0.67 -4.47 5.18
CA HIS A 98 -0.86 -5.90 5.01
C HIS A 98 0.17 -6.51 4.05
N GLY A 99 0.49 -7.79 4.28
CA GLY A 99 1.20 -8.64 3.34
C GLY A 99 0.32 -9.12 2.19
N THR A 100 0.91 -9.90 1.29
CA THR A 100 0.29 -10.30 0.03
C THR A 100 -1.08 -10.99 0.18
N THR A 101 -2.13 -10.33 -0.32
CA THR A 101 -3.45 -10.96 -0.52
C THR A 101 -3.68 -11.27 -2.01
N GLY A 102 -3.32 -10.37 -2.92
CA GLY A 102 -3.45 -10.52 -4.36
C GLY A 102 -3.39 -9.17 -5.06
N VAL A 103 -3.83 -9.10 -6.33
CA VAL A 103 -4.00 -7.83 -7.09
C VAL A 103 -5.42 -7.65 -7.62
N ALA A 104 -6.32 -8.61 -7.38
CA ALA A 104 -7.72 -8.54 -7.78
C ALA A 104 -8.56 -7.91 -6.66
N ASP A 105 -9.67 -7.25 -7.03
CA ASP A 105 -10.55 -6.57 -6.06
C ASP A 105 -11.07 -7.46 -4.94
N THR A 106 -11.32 -8.75 -5.23
CA THR A 106 -11.76 -9.72 -4.22
C THR A 106 -10.73 -10.01 -3.13
N CYS A 107 -9.49 -9.54 -3.30
CA CYS A 107 -8.39 -9.72 -2.36
C CYS A 107 -8.20 -8.54 -1.42
N ALA A 108 -8.99 -7.48 -1.56
CA ALA A 108 -8.95 -6.32 -0.68
C ALA A 108 -9.28 -6.72 0.77
N PRO A 109 -8.40 -6.44 1.76
CA PRO A 109 -8.66 -6.72 3.16
C PRO A 109 -9.99 -6.19 3.71
N SER A 110 -10.42 -4.99 3.30
CA SER A 110 -11.68 -4.39 3.74
C SER A 110 -12.93 -5.12 3.25
N ALA A 111 -12.78 -6.01 2.27
CA ALA A 111 -13.83 -6.87 1.74
C ALA A 111 -13.78 -8.30 2.29
N ASP A 112 -12.96 -8.58 3.31
CA ASP A 112 -12.84 -9.92 3.88
C ASP A 112 -14.17 -10.45 4.42
N PHE A 113 -14.33 -11.77 4.37
CA PHE A 113 -15.45 -12.49 4.96
C PHE A 113 -15.05 -13.92 5.27
N ALA A 114 -15.75 -14.57 6.20
CA ALA A 114 -15.47 -15.95 6.56
C ALA A 114 -15.58 -16.87 5.33
N GLY A 115 -14.48 -17.57 5.02
CA GLY A 115 -14.38 -18.43 3.83
C GLY A 115 -14.03 -17.69 2.54
N GLY A 116 -13.77 -16.39 2.60
CA GLY A 116 -13.28 -15.59 1.48
C GLY A 116 -11.84 -15.97 1.07
N PRO A 117 -11.41 -15.54 -0.13
CA PRO A 117 -10.16 -16.00 -0.74
C PRO A 117 -8.89 -15.48 -0.05
N ALA A 118 -8.98 -14.35 0.68
CA ALA A 118 -7.88 -13.80 1.48
C ALA A 118 -7.97 -14.13 2.98
N HIS A 119 -9.08 -14.75 3.42
CA HIS A 119 -9.41 -14.90 4.84
C HIS A 119 -8.40 -15.74 5.63
N SER A 120 -7.73 -16.70 4.97
CA SER A 120 -6.72 -17.57 5.60
C SER A 120 -5.55 -16.77 6.19
N TYR A 121 -5.19 -15.66 5.55
CA TYR A 121 -4.15 -14.74 5.99
C TYR A 121 -4.72 -13.71 6.96
N LEU A 122 -5.84 -13.09 6.59
CA LEU A 122 -6.43 -11.97 7.31
C LEU A 122 -6.95 -12.35 8.70
N SER A 123 -7.47 -13.57 8.90
CA SER A 123 -7.90 -14.03 10.22
C SER A 123 -6.76 -14.07 11.26
N GLY A 124 -5.57 -14.50 10.85
CA GLY A 124 -4.36 -14.48 11.70
C GLY A 124 -3.90 -13.05 12.01
N VAL A 125 -3.91 -12.18 10.99
CA VAL A 125 -3.61 -10.75 11.14
C VAL A 125 -4.59 -10.07 12.10
N ASN A 126 -5.89 -10.28 11.91
CA ASN A 126 -6.94 -9.65 12.71
C ASN A 126 -6.83 -10.03 14.19
N THR A 127 -6.30 -11.21 14.51
CA THR A 127 -6.02 -11.60 15.90
C THR A 127 -4.96 -10.70 16.54
N SER A 128 -3.90 -10.36 15.80
CA SER A 128 -2.86 -9.42 16.26
C SER A 128 -3.39 -7.98 16.34
N LEU A 129 -4.17 -7.54 15.35
CA LEU A 129 -4.76 -6.20 15.32
C LEU A 129 -5.81 -6.00 16.42
N ASP A 130 -6.60 -7.02 16.75
CA ASP A 130 -7.59 -6.95 17.82
C ASP A 130 -6.93 -6.69 19.19
N ASP A 131 -5.74 -7.25 19.43
CA ASP A 131 -4.96 -7.02 20.64
C ASP A 131 -4.47 -5.56 20.74
N TRP A 132 -4.11 -4.93 19.61
CA TRP A 132 -3.82 -3.49 19.57
C TRP A 132 -5.04 -2.64 19.92
N VAL A 133 -6.20 -2.94 19.34
CA VAL A 133 -7.44 -2.22 19.66
C VAL A 133 -7.84 -2.42 21.13
N ALA A 134 -7.69 -3.63 21.66
CA ALA A 134 -7.96 -3.94 23.06
C ALA A 134 -7.07 -3.13 24.02
N LYS A 135 -5.85 -2.77 23.60
CA LYS A 135 -4.90 -1.92 24.34
C LYS A 135 -5.15 -0.42 24.17
N GLY A 136 -6.18 -0.02 23.44
CA GLY A 136 -6.57 1.39 23.30
C GLY A 136 -5.92 2.12 22.12
N TYR A 137 -5.45 1.40 21.10
CA TYR A 137 -4.96 2.00 19.86
C TYR A 137 -6.06 2.02 18.80
N ALA A 138 -6.24 3.16 18.11
CA ALA A 138 -7.00 3.14 16.88
C ALA A 138 -6.22 2.34 15.84
N VAL A 139 -6.86 1.38 15.18
CA VAL A 139 -6.22 0.56 14.15
C VAL A 139 -6.81 0.92 12.80
N VAL A 140 -5.95 1.29 11.86
CA VAL A 140 -6.33 1.59 10.48
C VAL A 140 -5.60 0.61 9.57
N SER A 141 -6.30 0.04 8.59
CA SER A 141 -5.72 -0.91 7.64
C SER A 141 -6.12 -0.52 6.24
N THR A 142 -5.16 -0.12 5.41
CA THR A 142 -5.43 0.19 4.01
C THR A 142 -5.48 -1.08 3.16
N ASP A 143 -6.25 -1.06 2.08
CA ASP A 143 -6.18 -2.10 1.05
C ASP A 143 -5.06 -1.86 0.02
N TYR A 144 -4.41 -0.68 0.03
CA TYR A 144 -3.59 -0.14 -1.06
C TYR A 144 -4.37 0.22 -2.33
N GLN A 145 -3.74 1.05 -3.17
CA GLN A 145 -4.25 1.42 -4.48
C GLN A 145 -4.56 0.18 -5.32
N GLY A 146 -5.70 0.19 -6.02
CA GLY A 146 -6.08 -0.82 -7.01
C GLY A 146 -6.53 -2.16 -6.41
N LEU A 147 -6.70 -2.24 -5.08
CA LEU A 147 -7.38 -3.33 -4.41
C LEU A 147 -8.75 -2.84 -3.92
N GLY A 148 -9.82 -3.44 -4.45
CA GLY A 148 -11.20 -3.10 -4.09
C GLY A 148 -11.69 -1.77 -4.68
N THR A 149 -10.86 -1.15 -5.53
CA THR A 149 -11.03 0.18 -6.11
C THR A 149 -10.45 0.18 -7.54
N PRO A 150 -10.88 1.12 -8.42
CA PRO A 150 -10.44 1.11 -9.81
C PRO A 150 -8.92 1.14 -9.97
N GLY A 151 -8.41 0.34 -10.90
CA GLY A 151 -6.99 0.28 -11.25
C GLY A 151 -6.42 -1.13 -11.13
N ILE A 152 -5.11 -1.26 -11.32
CA ILE A 152 -4.36 -2.48 -10.98
C ILE A 152 -3.52 -2.14 -9.76
N HIS A 153 -3.50 -3.01 -8.77
CA HIS A 153 -2.64 -2.85 -7.61
C HIS A 153 -1.16 -2.85 -8.03
N PRO A 154 -0.41 -1.75 -7.81
CA PRO A 154 1.03 -1.69 -8.05
C PRO A 154 1.76 -2.47 -6.94
N TYR A 155 1.58 -3.79 -6.93
CA TYR A 155 2.13 -4.70 -5.92
C TYR A 155 3.64 -4.49 -5.74
N ILE A 156 4.07 -4.38 -4.48
CA ILE A 156 5.44 -4.10 -4.03
C ILE A 156 6.00 -2.75 -4.50
N ASN A 157 5.13 -1.82 -4.92
CA ASN A 157 5.54 -0.44 -5.18
C ASN A 157 5.53 0.35 -3.86
N GLY A 158 6.73 0.51 -3.29
CA GLY A 158 6.89 1.09 -1.96
C GLY A 158 6.35 2.52 -1.84
N ASP A 159 6.48 3.33 -2.90
CA ASP A 159 6.01 4.72 -2.89
C ASP A 159 4.49 4.79 -2.76
N THR A 160 3.76 4.04 -3.59
CA THR A 160 2.28 4.02 -3.57
C THR A 160 1.71 3.33 -2.34
N GLU A 161 2.36 2.27 -1.85
CA GLU A 161 1.93 1.58 -0.63
C GLU A 161 2.10 2.49 0.59
N ALA A 162 3.25 3.18 0.71
CA ALA A 162 3.47 4.12 1.80
C ALA A 162 2.57 5.36 1.69
N ASN A 163 2.19 5.80 0.48
CA ASN A 163 1.17 6.85 0.32
C ASN A 163 -0.17 6.44 0.95
N ALA A 164 -0.65 5.23 0.65
CA ALA A 164 -1.90 4.69 1.19
C ALA A 164 -1.83 4.50 2.73
N VAL A 165 -0.71 3.96 3.23
CA VAL A 165 -0.48 3.75 4.68
C VAL A 165 -0.53 5.06 5.47
N VAL A 166 -0.01 6.16 4.91
CA VAL A 166 -0.04 7.49 5.54
C VAL A 166 -1.43 8.11 5.42
N ASP A 167 -2.02 8.07 4.23
CA ASP A 167 -3.27 8.79 3.94
C ASP A 167 -4.48 8.19 4.66
N ILE A 168 -4.49 6.89 4.93
CA ILE A 168 -5.57 6.30 5.74
C ILE A 168 -5.57 6.83 7.18
N VAL A 169 -4.40 7.20 7.74
CA VAL A 169 -4.31 7.82 9.07
C VAL A 169 -4.99 9.19 9.08
N ARG A 170 -4.81 9.99 8.02
CA ARG A 170 -5.54 11.25 7.84
C ARG A 170 -7.05 11.02 7.75
N ALA A 171 -7.46 10.07 6.91
CA ALA A 171 -8.87 9.78 6.69
C ALA A 171 -9.56 9.29 7.98
N ALA A 172 -8.87 8.53 8.82
CA ALA A 172 -9.40 8.07 10.09
C ALA A 172 -9.67 9.21 11.08
N ARG A 173 -8.95 10.33 10.99
CA ARG A 173 -9.21 11.53 11.81
C ARG A 173 -10.48 12.26 11.41
N ASP A 174 -10.90 12.13 10.14
CA ASP A 174 -12.20 12.62 9.67
C ASP A 174 -13.35 11.68 10.11
N VAL A 175 -13.06 10.39 10.33
CA VAL A 175 -14.03 9.39 10.83
C VAL A 175 -14.33 9.60 12.32
N ASP A 176 -13.30 9.84 13.12
CA ASP A 176 -13.45 10.07 14.57
C ASP A 176 -12.45 11.14 15.05
N PRO A 177 -12.90 12.27 15.62
CA PRO A 177 -12.01 13.30 16.13
C PRO A 177 -11.15 12.85 17.32
N ALA A 178 -11.46 11.70 17.94
CA ALA A 178 -10.63 11.09 18.96
C ALA A 178 -9.43 10.31 18.40
N VAL A 179 -9.30 10.13 17.08
CA VAL A 179 -8.09 9.59 16.46
C VAL A 179 -6.99 10.65 16.53
N GLY A 180 -5.89 10.32 17.22
CA GLY A 180 -4.78 11.23 17.44
C GLY A 180 -3.89 11.45 16.22
N SER A 181 -2.87 12.30 16.38
CA SER A 181 -1.84 12.54 15.36
C SER A 181 -0.61 11.66 15.49
N THR A 182 -0.36 11.08 16.68
CA THR A 182 0.76 10.16 16.91
C THR A 182 0.39 8.77 16.42
N TRP A 183 1.24 8.21 15.57
CA TRP A 183 0.96 6.95 14.91
C TRP A 183 2.22 6.11 14.65
N PHE A 184 2.02 4.84 14.37
CA PHE A 184 3.06 3.87 14.08
C PHE A 184 2.64 3.05 12.86
N VAL A 185 3.60 2.73 12.00
CA VAL A 185 3.38 1.76 10.92
C VAL A 185 3.84 0.38 11.37
N ILE A 186 3.00 -0.62 11.17
CA ILE A 186 3.37 -2.02 11.35
C ILE A 186 2.98 -2.75 10.08
N GLY A 187 3.89 -3.54 9.50
CA GLY A 187 3.55 -4.31 8.32
C GLY A 187 4.29 -5.63 8.21
N HIS A 188 3.71 -6.53 7.43
CA HIS A 188 4.20 -7.90 7.23
C HIS A 188 4.44 -8.23 5.76
N SER A 189 5.54 -8.93 5.43
CA SER A 189 5.82 -9.39 4.07
C SER A 189 5.91 -8.23 3.09
N GLN A 190 5.06 -8.16 2.06
CA GLN A 190 4.83 -6.95 1.24
C GLN A 190 4.68 -5.69 2.11
N GLY A 191 3.75 -5.70 3.08
CA GLY A 191 3.56 -4.59 3.99
C GLY A 191 4.74 -4.32 4.92
N GLY A 192 5.62 -5.30 5.15
CA GLY A 192 6.89 -5.08 5.86
C GLY A 192 7.85 -4.20 5.04
N GLN A 193 7.86 -4.37 3.72
CA GLN A 193 8.56 -3.46 2.81
C GLN A 193 7.86 -2.09 2.76
N ALA A 194 6.52 -2.05 2.67
CA ALA A 194 5.76 -0.80 2.78
C ALA A 194 6.06 -0.03 4.08
N ALA A 195 6.24 -0.72 5.20
CA ALA A 195 6.59 -0.12 6.48
C ALA A 195 7.97 0.57 6.45
N LEU A 196 8.95 -0.01 5.75
CA LEU A 196 10.28 0.60 5.56
C LEU A 196 10.22 1.83 4.65
N PHE A 197 9.45 1.78 3.57
CA PHE A 197 9.22 2.95 2.71
C PHE A 197 8.47 4.06 3.47
N THR A 198 7.44 3.69 4.22
CA THR A 198 6.68 4.62 5.09
C THR A 198 7.61 5.30 6.09
N ALA A 199 8.49 4.55 6.74
CA ALA A 199 9.49 5.07 7.67
C ALA A 199 10.44 6.09 7.04
N ALA A 200 10.66 6.01 5.72
CA ALA A 200 11.54 6.93 4.99
C ALA A 200 10.83 8.20 4.50
N GLN A 201 9.55 8.11 4.11
CA GLN A 201 8.86 9.18 3.37
C GLN A 201 7.70 9.86 4.11
N ALA A 202 7.20 9.27 5.20
CA ALA A 202 5.98 9.76 5.85
C ALA A 202 6.08 11.21 6.34
N GLY A 203 7.25 11.62 6.85
CA GLY A 203 7.45 12.98 7.39
C GLY A 203 7.31 14.09 6.35
N GLU A 204 7.73 13.85 5.10
CA GLU A 204 7.52 14.81 4.01
C GLU A 204 6.07 14.78 3.50
N ARG A 205 5.47 13.58 3.42
CA ARG A 205 4.09 13.42 2.93
C ARG A 205 3.06 14.00 3.88
N ALA A 206 3.23 13.82 5.18
CA ALA A 206 2.29 14.21 6.23
C ALA A 206 2.98 14.83 7.45
N PRO A 207 3.56 16.04 7.29
CA PRO A 207 4.28 16.72 8.38
C PRO A 207 3.37 17.10 9.56
N GLU A 208 2.05 17.05 9.39
CA GLU A 208 1.06 17.27 10.45
C GLU A 208 0.73 16.00 11.27
N LEU A 209 1.27 14.85 10.87
CA LEU A 209 1.18 13.58 11.59
C LEU A 209 2.53 13.21 12.18
N ASP A 210 2.51 12.65 13.38
CA ASP A 210 3.70 12.30 14.15
C ASP A 210 3.95 10.79 14.05
N LEU A 211 4.74 10.38 13.05
CA LEU A 211 5.16 8.98 12.92
C LEU A 211 6.20 8.67 14.00
N GLY A 212 5.78 7.99 15.05
CA GLY A 212 6.65 7.66 16.19
C GLY A 212 7.65 6.54 15.90
N GLY A 213 7.30 5.61 15.00
CA GLY A 213 8.17 4.50 14.63
C GLY A 213 7.55 3.52 13.65
N ALA A 214 8.38 2.61 13.17
CA ALA A 214 8.01 1.58 12.19
C ALA A 214 8.40 0.17 12.66
N VAL A 215 7.53 -0.80 12.38
CA VAL A 215 7.80 -2.23 12.61
C VAL A 215 7.63 -2.99 11.29
N ALA A 216 8.74 -3.50 10.76
CA ALA A 216 8.80 -4.28 9.53
C ALA A 216 8.97 -5.77 9.87
N ILE A 217 7.91 -6.55 9.68
CA ILE A 217 7.86 -7.98 9.97
C ILE A 217 8.10 -8.76 8.68
N ALA A 218 9.17 -9.56 8.63
CA ALA A 218 9.57 -10.35 7.46
C ALA A 218 9.49 -9.55 6.13
N PRO A 219 10.12 -8.36 6.04
CA PRO A 219 9.91 -7.44 4.93
C PRO A 219 10.32 -8.04 3.58
N GLY A 220 9.47 -7.96 2.56
CA GLY A 220 9.77 -8.43 1.21
C GLY A 220 11.00 -7.72 0.65
N ASN A 221 12.07 -8.47 0.35
CA ASN A 221 13.37 -7.93 -0.05
C ASN A 221 14.03 -8.80 -1.13
N GLY A 222 15.16 -8.33 -1.67
CA GLY A 222 15.86 -9.00 -2.78
C GLY A 222 15.08 -8.90 -4.10
N LEU A 223 14.31 -7.83 -4.26
CA LEU A 223 13.38 -7.67 -5.38
C LEU A 223 14.13 -7.57 -6.71
N ASP A 224 15.26 -6.86 -6.71
CA ASP A 224 16.12 -6.69 -7.88
C ASP A 224 16.73 -8.00 -8.40
N GLN A 225 16.87 -9.00 -7.53
CA GLN A 225 17.34 -10.34 -7.90
C GLN A 225 16.24 -11.22 -8.49
N THR A 226 14.97 -10.86 -8.34
CA THR A 226 13.81 -11.67 -8.76
C THR A 226 13.90 -12.14 -10.21
N PRO A 227 14.21 -11.28 -11.20
CA PRO A 227 14.25 -11.72 -12.60
C PRO A 227 15.33 -12.78 -12.85
N ASN A 228 16.52 -12.60 -12.28
CA ASN A 228 17.63 -13.55 -12.39
C ASN A 228 17.38 -14.83 -11.59
N TYR A 229 16.76 -14.72 -10.41
CA TYR A 229 16.37 -15.85 -9.58
C TYR A 229 15.50 -16.83 -10.39
N PHE A 230 14.40 -16.34 -10.96
CA PHE A 230 13.49 -17.16 -11.79
C PHE A 230 14.12 -17.67 -13.08
N ARG A 231 14.99 -16.88 -13.73
CA ARG A 231 15.71 -17.32 -14.94
C ARG A 231 16.74 -18.42 -14.67
N SER A 232 17.40 -18.39 -13.51
CA SER A 232 18.47 -19.32 -13.17
C SER A 232 17.98 -20.75 -12.92
N GLY A 233 16.69 -20.92 -12.59
CA GLY A 233 16.08 -22.23 -12.35
C GLY A 233 16.69 -22.98 -11.17
N VAL A 234 17.05 -22.26 -10.09
CA VAL A 234 17.56 -22.90 -8.88
C VAL A 234 16.51 -23.88 -8.30
N PRO A 235 16.94 -25.03 -7.75
CA PRO A 235 16.00 -26.00 -7.20
C PRO A 235 15.09 -25.43 -6.11
N GLY A 236 13.79 -25.69 -6.19
CA GLY A 236 12.79 -25.26 -5.20
C GLY A 236 12.19 -23.88 -5.45
N ILE A 237 12.60 -23.20 -6.52
CA ILE A 237 12.06 -21.89 -6.92
C ILE A 237 10.56 -21.90 -7.21
N GLU A 238 10.01 -23.08 -7.52
CA GLU A 238 8.60 -23.30 -7.78
C GLU A 238 7.71 -22.80 -6.62
N ALA A 239 8.22 -22.84 -5.38
CA ALA A 239 7.50 -22.33 -4.21
C ALA A 239 7.28 -20.80 -4.24
N ALA A 240 8.10 -20.06 -4.98
CA ALA A 240 8.00 -18.62 -5.15
C ALA A 240 7.14 -18.20 -6.36
N GLU A 241 6.78 -19.13 -7.25
CA GLU A 241 6.10 -18.80 -8.53
C GLU A 241 4.75 -18.11 -8.35
N ALA A 242 4.05 -18.38 -7.23
CA ALA A 242 2.77 -17.74 -6.95
C ALA A 242 2.89 -16.20 -6.76
N PHE A 243 4.08 -15.69 -6.44
CA PHE A 243 4.34 -14.26 -6.29
C PHE A 243 4.74 -13.59 -7.60
N LEU A 244 5.35 -14.33 -8.53
CA LEU A 244 5.83 -13.78 -9.81
C LEU A 244 4.75 -13.02 -10.60
N PRO A 245 3.52 -13.56 -10.84
CA PRO A 245 2.53 -12.81 -11.60
C PRO A 245 2.07 -11.53 -10.88
N LEU A 246 2.09 -11.50 -9.55
CA LEU A 246 1.77 -10.30 -8.78
C LEU A 246 2.84 -9.22 -8.96
N ILE A 247 4.12 -9.61 -8.89
CA ILE A 247 5.26 -8.73 -9.16
C ILE A 247 5.18 -8.15 -10.57
N LEU A 248 4.87 -8.99 -11.57
CA LEU A 248 4.77 -8.55 -12.96
C LEU A 248 3.58 -7.61 -13.20
N LEU A 249 2.42 -7.90 -12.61
CA LEU A 249 1.24 -7.03 -12.72
C LEU A 249 1.45 -5.71 -11.96
N GLY A 250 2.13 -5.74 -10.82
CA GLY A 250 2.51 -4.54 -10.08
C GLY A 250 3.48 -3.66 -10.87
N ALA A 251 4.50 -4.27 -11.48
CA ALA A 251 5.43 -3.59 -12.38
C ALA A 251 4.72 -3.00 -13.60
N GLN A 252 3.79 -3.74 -14.22
CA GLN A 252 2.97 -3.25 -15.33
C GLN A 252 2.09 -2.05 -14.93
N ALA A 253 1.56 -2.05 -13.71
CA ALA A 253 0.74 -0.95 -13.21
C ALA A 253 1.54 0.35 -13.06
N ALA A 254 2.81 0.24 -12.64
CA ALA A 254 3.71 1.38 -12.51
C ALA A 254 4.37 1.81 -13.83
N ASP A 255 4.67 0.84 -14.70
CA ASP A 255 5.26 1.04 -16.02
C ASP A 255 4.57 0.11 -17.05
N PRO A 256 3.61 0.64 -17.84
CA PRO A 256 2.88 -0.15 -18.83
C PRO A 256 3.74 -0.75 -19.94
N THR A 257 5.02 -0.34 -20.08
CA THR A 257 5.95 -0.93 -21.04
C THR A 257 6.46 -2.30 -20.60
N ILE A 258 6.35 -2.62 -19.31
CA ILE A 258 6.60 -3.95 -18.76
C ILE A 258 5.34 -4.79 -19.01
N ASP A 259 5.33 -5.56 -20.10
CA ASP A 259 4.22 -6.45 -20.46
C ASP A 259 4.45 -7.88 -19.94
N PRO A 260 3.73 -8.33 -18.89
CA PRO A 260 3.89 -9.68 -18.33
C PRO A 260 3.65 -10.78 -19.37
N SER A 261 2.71 -10.57 -20.30
CA SER A 261 2.38 -11.57 -21.32
C SER A 261 3.50 -11.73 -22.35
N ALA A 262 4.30 -10.69 -22.59
CA ALA A 262 5.50 -10.75 -23.44
C ALA A 262 6.72 -11.36 -22.74
N LEU A 263 6.77 -11.33 -21.40
CA LEU A 263 7.88 -11.90 -20.62
C LEU A 263 7.73 -13.39 -20.34
N LEU A 264 6.50 -13.85 -20.11
CA LEU A 264 6.20 -15.21 -19.67
C LEU A 264 6.09 -16.22 -20.81
N THR A 265 6.48 -17.47 -20.56
CA THR A 265 6.20 -18.60 -21.47
C THR A 265 4.70 -18.91 -21.50
N GLU A 266 4.25 -19.63 -22.52
CA GLU A 266 2.86 -20.11 -22.61
C GLU A 266 2.46 -20.95 -21.38
N GLN A 267 3.39 -21.77 -20.88
CA GLN A 267 3.18 -22.60 -19.69
C GLN A 267 2.97 -21.78 -18.42
N ALA A 268 3.53 -20.57 -18.33
CA ALA A 268 3.40 -19.67 -17.19
C ALA A 268 2.17 -18.75 -17.26
N GLN A 269 1.49 -18.63 -18.41
CA GLN A 269 0.30 -17.79 -18.54
C GLN A 269 -0.86 -18.14 -17.59
N PRO A 270 -1.08 -19.41 -17.17
CA PRO A 270 -2.07 -19.73 -16.14
C PRO A 270 -1.82 -19.03 -14.80
N LEU A 271 -0.56 -18.81 -14.41
CA LEU A 271 -0.22 -18.04 -13.18
C LEU A 271 -0.72 -16.60 -13.30
N LEU A 272 -0.47 -15.96 -14.45
CA LEU A 272 -0.92 -14.60 -14.73
C LEU A 272 -2.44 -14.49 -14.76
N THR A 273 -3.11 -15.50 -15.34
CA THR A 273 -4.57 -15.56 -15.40
C THR A 273 -5.16 -15.69 -14.00
N ALA A 274 -4.62 -16.59 -13.17
CA ALA A 274 -5.06 -16.75 -11.79
C ALA A 274 -4.88 -15.47 -10.97
N ALA A 275 -3.76 -14.77 -11.12
CA ALA A 275 -3.47 -13.52 -10.41
C ALA A 275 -4.43 -12.38 -10.75
N ARG A 276 -4.93 -12.31 -12.00
CA ARG A 276 -5.89 -11.27 -12.42
C ARG A 276 -7.28 -11.42 -11.80
N THR A 277 -7.63 -12.62 -11.32
CA THR A 277 -9.00 -12.91 -10.86
C THR A 277 -9.10 -13.44 -9.43
N GLY A 278 -7.99 -13.94 -8.87
CA GLY A 278 -7.96 -14.60 -7.58
C GLY A 278 -6.86 -14.07 -6.66
N CYS A 279 -6.84 -14.61 -5.44
CA CYS A 279 -5.88 -14.22 -4.42
C CYS A 279 -4.68 -15.16 -4.39
N ILE A 280 -3.66 -14.84 -3.60
CA ILE A 280 -2.39 -15.59 -3.55
C ILE A 280 -2.60 -17.10 -3.35
N ASP A 281 -3.58 -17.50 -2.54
CA ASP A 281 -3.90 -18.90 -2.29
C ASP A 281 -4.57 -19.58 -3.50
N ASP A 282 -5.19 -18.83 -4.40
CA ASP A 282 -5.69 -19.36 -5.69
C ASP A 282 -4.56 -19.54 -6.69
N ILE A 283 -3.59 -18.62 -6.72
CA ILE A 283 -2.40 -18.72 -7.58
C ILE A 283 -1.57 -19.95 -7.19
N ARG A 284 -1.44 -20.23 -5.88
CA ARG A 284 -0.76 -21.43 -5.36
C ARG A 284 -1.38 -22.76 -5.79
N LYS A 285 -2.63 -22.76 -6.26
CA LYS A 285 -3.30 -23.97 -6.80
C LYS A 285 -2.93 -24.26 -8.25
N VAL A 286 -2.35 -23.27 -8.95
CA VAL A 286 -1.86 -23.46 -10.32
C VAL A 286 -0.66 -24.42 -10.27
N PRO A 287 -0.62 -25.45 -11.14
CA PRO A 287 0.54 -26.32 -11.21
C PRO A 287 1.82 -25.52 -11.47
N PRO A 288 2.91 -25.77 -10.72
CA PRO A 288 4.15 -25.03 -10.90
C PRO A 288 4.74 -25.29 -12.29
N VAL A 289 5.35 -24.25 -12.83
CA VAL A 289 6.17 -24.33 -14.03
C VAL A 289 7.53 -24.93 -13.62
N PRO A 290 8.18 -25.75 -14.47
CA PRO A 290 9.51 -26.23 -14.13
C PRO A 290 10.51 -25.07 -13.97
N ALA A 291 11.40 -25.19 -12.98
CA ALA A 291 12.46 -24.22 -12.73
C ALA A 291 13.17 -23.76 -14.03
N GLY A 292 13.32 -22.44 -14.18
CA GLY A 292 13.97 -21.82 -15.34
C GLY A 292 13.10 -21.71 -16.60
N GLN A 293 11.82 -22.13 -16.56
CA GLN A 293 10.91 -22.12 -17.71
C GLN A 293 9.76 -21.11 -17.59
N VAL A 294 9.74 -20.28 -16.54
CA VAL A 294 8.71 -19.24 -16.36
C VAL A 294 8.84 -18.11 -17.37
N PHE A 295 10.06 -17.62 -17.60
CA PHE A 295 10.35 -16.57 -18.57
C PHE A 295 10.69 -17.16 -19.93
N ARG A 296 10.31 -16.46 -21.00
CA ARG A 296 10.76 -16.83 -22.34
C ARG A 296 12.29 -16.73 -22.44
N PRO A 297 12.95 -17.60 -23.21
CA PRO A 297 14.40 -17.53 -23.40
C PRO A 297 14.88 -16.20 -23.99
N ASP A 298 14.04 -15.56 -24.81
CA ASP A 298 14.29 -14.29 -25.50
C ASP A 298 13.74 -13.05 -24.78
N ALA A 299 13.12 -13.22 -23.60
CA ALA A 299 12.54 -12.10 -22.85
C ALA A 299 13.62 -11.13 -22.35
N ASP A 300 13.47 -9.84 -22.67
CA ASP A 300 14.26 -8.78 -22.05
C ASP A 300 13.74 -8.49 -20.64
N LEU A 301 14.55 -8.79 -19.62
CA LEU A 301 14.21 -8.54 -18.21
C LEU A 301 14.85 -7.26 -17.68
N GLY A 302 15.55 -6.49 -18.51
CA GLY A 302 16.22 -5.25 -18.12
C GLY A 302 15.26 -4.25 -17.46
N PRO A 303 14.16 -3.85 -18.12
CA PRO A 303 13.18 -2.92 -17.56
C PRO A 303 12.58 -3.39 -16.22
N LEU A 304 12.24 -4.68 -16.13
CA LEU A 304 11.74 -5.27 -14.88
C LEU A 304 12.78 -5.22 -13.76
N THR A 305 14.04 -5.57 -14.06
CA THR A 305 15.14 -5.55 -13.09
C THR A 305 15.40 -4.12 -12.59
N GLU A 306 15.37 -3.14 -13.49
CA GLU A 306 15.55 -1.73 -13.14
C GLU A 306 14.41 -1.22 -12.24
N TYR A 307 13.16 -1.55 -12.60
CA TYR A 307 11.98 -1.22 -11.81
C TYR A 307 12.06 -1.81 -10.40
N LEU A 308 12.31 -3.11 -10.28
CA LEU A 308 12.40 -3.79 -8.98
C LEU A 308 13.60 -3.30 -8.15
N GLY A 309 14.66 -2.86 -8.81
CA GLY A 309 15.76 -2.16 -8.14
C GLY A 309 15.34 -0.88 -7.42
N ARG A 310 14.34 -0.15 -7.91
CA ARG A 310 13.80 1.03 -7.21
C ARG A 310 12.91 0.66 -6.02
N GLN A 311 12.31 -0.53 -6.05
CA GLN A 311 11.41 -1.01 -5.00
C GLN A 311 12.13 -1.72 -3.85
N GLU A 312 13.44 -1.90 -3.96
CA GLU A 312 14.26 -2.63 -3.00
C GLU A 312 14.35 -1.89 -1.65
N PRO A 313 13.82 -2.46 -0.54
CA PRO A 313 13.80 -1.78 0.75
C PRO A 313 15.19 -1.50 1.31
N SER A 314 16.23 -2.26 0.94
CA SER A 314 17.59 -1.98 1.42
C SER A 314 18.18 -0.64 0.96
N ARG A 315 17.49 0.08 0.08
CA ARG A 315 17.89 1.39 -0.45
C ARG A 315 17.25 2.59 0.27
N VAL A 316 16.31 2.36 1.19
CA VAL A 316 15.64 3.46 1.88
C VAL A 316 16.52 4.06 2.99
N HIS A 317 16.20 5.29 3.37
CA HIS A 317 16.75 5.93 4.55
C HIS A 317 15.62 6.26 5.52
N VAL A 318 15.45 5.42 6.55
CA VAL A 318 14.39 5.57 7.54
C VAL A 318 14.65 6.80 8.41
N GLN A 319 13.58 7.55 8.70
CA GLN A 319 13.62 8.82 9.43
C GLN A 319 13.14 8.67 10.89
N VAL A 320 12.68 7.48 11.26
CA VAL A 320 12.07 7.18 12.56
C VAL A 320 12.66 5.89 13.14
N PRO A 321 12.60 5.69 14.47
CA PRO A 321 12.96 4.41 15.08
C PRO A 321 12.28 3.25 14.35
N THR A 322 13.07 2.26 13.94
CA THR A 322 12.57 1.14 13.14
C THR A 322 12.98 -0.20 13.74
N LEU A 323 12.00 -1.08 13.95
CA LEU A 323 12.16 -2.47 14.33
C LEU A 323 11.99 -3.37 13.11
N VAL A 324 12.96 -4.24 12.85
CA VAL A 324 12.84 -5.35 11.89
C VAL A 324 12.70 -6.66 12.67
N ALA A 325 11.70 -7.45 12.32
CA ALA A 325 11.38 -8.74 12.94
C ALA A 325 11.48 -9.87 11.91
N GLN A 326 12.25 -10.92 12.19
CA GLN A 326 12.44 -12.04 11.25
C GLN A 326 12.51 -13.39 11.97
N SER A 327 11.81 -14.40 11.46
CA SER A 327 11.93 -15.76 12.01
C SER A 327 12.89 -16.63 11.19
N SER A 328 13.59 -17.56 11.86
CA SER A 328 14.43 -18.59 11.23
C SER A 328 13.63 -19.65 10.45
N GLY A 329 12.35 -19.83 10.78
CA GLY A 329 11.44 -20.75 10.10
C GLY A 329 10.76 -20.16 8.84
N ASP A 330 11.07 -18.93 8.48
CA ASP A 330 10.50 -18.27 7.31
C ASP A 330 11.11 -18.81 6.01
N LEU A 331 10.27 -19.46 5.21
CA LEU A 331 10.62 -20.05 3.91
C LEU A 331 10.17 -19.19 2.72
N VAL A 332 9.49 -18.05 2.96
CA VAL A 332 9.02 -17.14 1.91
C VAL A 332 10.00 -15.97 1.79
N VAL A 333 10.26 -15.29 2.91
CA VAL A 333 11.29 -14.25 3.03
C VAL A 333 12.37 -14.81 3.95
N SER A 334 13.38 -15.43 3.33
CA SER A 334 14.39 -16.16 4.09
C SER A 334 15.17 -15.25 5.04
N LYS A 335 15.44 -15.74 6.26
CA LYS A 335 16.28 -15.01 7.23
C LYS A 335 17.63 -14.55 6.64
N PRO A 336 18.38 -15.34 5.86
CA PRO A 336 19.62 -14.86 5.25
C PRO A 336 19.43 -13.65 4.33
N SER A 337 18.31 -13.57 3.60
CA SER A 337 18.00 -12.42 2.75
C SER A 337 17.72 -11.18 3.61
N THR A 338 16.92 -11.33 4.66
CA THR A 338 16.64 -10.24 5.62
C THR A 338 17.90 -9.81 6.39
N ASP A 339 18.79 -10.73 6.76
CA ASP A 339 20.08 -10.42 7.39
C ASP A 339 20.93 -9.53 6.48
N LEU A 340 20.96 -9.84 5.17
CA LEU A 340 21.67 -9.02 4.18
C LEU A 340 21.02 -7.64 4.00
N MET A 341 19.69 -7.57 3.94
CA MET A 341 18.95 -6.31 3.83
C MET A 341 19.21 -5.42 5.05
N VAL A 342 19.09 -5.96 6.27
CA VAL A 342 19.36 -5.22 7.53
C VAL A 342 20.80 -4.73 7.57
N LYS A 343 21.76 -5.59 7.22
CA LYS A 343 23.17 -5.19 7.14
C LYS A 343 23.38 -4.04 6.15
N THR A 344 22.76 -4.12 4.97
CA THR A 344 22.88 -3.09 3.94
C THR A 344 22.30 -1.76 4.41
N LEU A 345 21.13 -1.78 5.07
CA LEU A 345 20.53 -0.58 5.65
C LEU A 345 21.43 0.05 6.72
N GLN A 346 22.01 -0.77 7.62
CA GLN A 346 22.94 -0.30 8.65
C GLN A 346 24.24 0.27 8.07
N ASP A 347 24.81 -0.39 7.05
CA ASP A 347 25.98 0.11 6.33
C ASP A 347 25.68 1.44 5.62
N ASN A 348 24.42 1.68 5.24
CA ASN A 348 23.92 2.94 4.67
C ASN A 348 23.48 3.97 5.73
N GLY A 349 23.79 3.75 7.00
CA GLY A 349 23.58 4.72 8.08
C GLY A 349 22.20 4.69 8.74
N ASN A 350 21.37 3.68 8.49
CA ASN A 350 20.10 3.51 9.20
C ASN A 350 20.32 2.92 10.59
N GLU A 351 19.69 3.51 11.61
CA GLU A 351 19.64 2.94 12.95
C GLU A 351 18.42 2.01 13.09
N LEU A 352 18.67 0.71 13.12
CA LEU A 352 17.63 -0.32 13.17
C LEU A 352 17.75 -1.17 14.44
N THR A 353 16.61 -1.47 15.06
CA THR A 353 16.50 -2.59 16.00
C THR A 353 16.18 -3.84 15.19
N TYR A 354 17.02 -4.88 15.27
CA TYR A 354 16.75 -6.16 14.63
C TYR A 354 16.46 -7.23 15.69
N ARG A 355 15.35 -7.96 15.51
CA ARG A 355 14.93 -9.07 16.35
C ARG A 355 14.69 -10.31 15.52
N THR A 356 15.19 -11.44 16.02
CA THR A 356 15.04 -12.73 15.37
C THR A 356 14.32 -13.73 16.26
N TYR A 357 13.47 -14.54 15.65
CA TYR A 357 12.67 -15.57 16.31
C TYR A 357 13.02 -16.95 15.79
N GLU A 358 12.79 -17.98 16.60
CA GLU A 358 13.10 -19.37 16.22
C GLU A 358 11.83 -20.12 15.81
N GLY A 359 11.87 -20.76 14.65
CA GLY A 359 10.90 -21.78 14.24
C GLY A 359 9.51 -21.31 13.80
N ALA A 360 9.13 -20.06 14.00
CA ALA A 360 7.88 -19.53 13.44
C ALA A 360 7.97 -19.48 11.90
N ASP A 361 6.91 -19.89 11.20
CA ASP A 361 6.85 -19.74 9.75
C ASP A 361 6.62 -18.27 9.34
N HIS A 362 6.52 -18.01 8.03
CA HIS A 362 6.35 -16.65 7.50
C HIS A 362 5.17 -15.90 8.16
N ARG A 363 3.97 -16.49 8.17
CA ARG A 363 2.78 -15.86 8.78
C ARG A 363 2.87 -15.87 10.31
N GLY A 364 3.45 -16.91 10.90
CA GLY A 364 3.66 -17.06 12.34
C GLY A 364 4.60 -16.01 12.92
N THR A 365 5.45 -15.38 12.11
CA THR A 365 6.35 -14.30 12.55
C THR A 365 5.57 -13.11 13.11
N ILE A 366 4.35 -12.83 12.61
CA ILE A 366 3.46 -11.79 13.15
C ILE A 366 3.23 -12.01 14.65
N GLY A 367 2.72 -13.19 15.01
CA GLY A 367 2.45 -13.54 16.40
C GLY A 367 3.71 -13.66 17.25
N ALA A 368 4.79 -14.20 16.69
CA ALA A 368 6.08 -14.32 17.39
C ALA A 368 6.66 -12.95 17.78
N SER A 369 6.47 -11.92 16.95
CA SER A 369 6.97 -10.57 17.18
C SER A 369 6.01 -9.65 17.95
N GLN A 370 4.78 -10.07 18.23
CA GLN A 370 3.71 -9.21 18.76
C GLN A 370 4.14 -8.46 20.04
N GLN A 371 4.71 -9.16 21.01
CA GLN A 371 5.11 -8.56 22.28
C GLN A 371 6.26 -7.55 22.09
N ASP A 372 7.27 -7.89 21.29
CA ASP A 372 8.39 -6.98 21.02
C ASP A 372 7.94 -5.72 20.27
N ALA A 373 6.98 -5.86 19.34
CA ALA A 373 6.38 -4.72 18.64
C ALA A 373 5.62 -3.80 19.61
N GLN A 374 4.89 -4.38 20.57
CA GLN A 374 4.20 -3.62 21.62
C GLN A 374 5.15 -2.91 22.56
N ASP A 375 6.19 -3.60 23.01
CA ASP A 375 7.20 -3.03 23.90
C ASP A 375 7.97 -1.90 23.20
N PHE A 376 8.24 -2.06 21.90
CA PHE A 376 8.84 -1.04 21.06
C PHE A 376 7.97 0.21 20.96
N VAL A 377 6.69 0.07 20.60
CA VAL A 377 5.74 1.19 20.50
C VAL A 377 5.53 1.86 21.86
N ALA A 378 5.28 1.09 22.91
CA ALA A 378 5.08 1.62 24.25
C ALA A 378 6.33 2.34 24.78
N GLY A 379 7.52 1.82 24.47
CA GLY A 379 8.80 2.44 24.84
C GLY A 379 9.08 3.75 24.11
N ILE A 380 8.44 4.02 22.97
CA ILE A 380 8.49 5.32 22.28
C ILE A 380 7.48 6.28 22.92
N LEU A 381 6.25 5.84 23.17
CA LEU A 381 5.20 6.66 23.79
C LEU A 381 5.52 7.10 25.23
N ALA A 382 6.42 6.38 25.92
CA ALA A 382 6.83 6.69 27.29
C ALA A 382 7.97 7.72 27.39
N ARG A 383 8.56 8.16 26.27
CA ARG A 383 9.63 9.18 26.22
C ARG A 383 9.03 10.57 26.14
#